data_AF-A0A858U235-F1
#
_entry.id   AF-A0A858U235-F1
#
_cell.length_a   1.000
_cell.length_b   1.000
_cell.length_c   1.000
_cell.angle_alpha   90.00
_cell.angle_beta   90.00
_cell.angle_gamma   90.00
#
_symmetry.space_group_name_H-M   'P 1'
#
loop_
_entity.id
_entity.type
_entity.pdbx_description
1 polymer ?
#
loop_
_entity_poly.entity_id
_entity_poly.type
_entity_poly.pdbx_seq_one_letter_code
_entity_poly.pdbx_strand_id
1 'polypeptide(L)'
;MDLDSTSEIKSYIFLIVAMLMIIIPSSLFRLGSYFFYHQQEQILLKKGVSDLFLNENIAINNNFFKTFNKKFKFIFIILLILMFSSFLAFLLLTIDLLITKNSYNATFLKYIFAIGGIVLFIVELCYLLRIMSVRKEFKIWEMKNKDLHDASLFENLVTERNDDILKIFLQSYFEMSITITILNNKISLKFKNWREWILKSGRNFDDEFYYFLIFNYKKVSINGKLFSIEDYAYIYQNRNKLFNIDQPQEQSK
;
A
#
# COMPACT_ATOMS: atom_id res chain seq x y z
N MET A 1 30.93 28.49 -36.43
CA MET A 1 30.07 27.43 -36.97
C MET A 1 28.71 27.67 -36.34
N ASP A 2 27.85 28.40 -37.05
CA ASP A 2 26.51 28.68 -36.56
C ASP A 2 25.74 27.36 -36.54
N LEU A 3 25.33 26.95 -35.34
CA LEU A 3 24.28 25.95 -35.21
C LEU A 3 23.06 26.52 -35.92
N ASP A 4 22.57 25.81 -36.94
CA ASP A 4 21.31 26.12 -37.61
C ASP A 4 20.23 26.27 -36.53
N SER A 5 19.54 27.41 -36.51
CA SER A 5 18.47 27.70 -35.53
C SER A 5 17.41 26.60 -35.51
N THR A 6 17.22 25.91 -36.64
CA THR A 6 16.36 24.74 -36.79
C THR A 6 16.85 23.54 -35.99
N SER A 7 18.17 23.34 -35.90
CA SER A 7 18.80 22.27 -35.11
C SER A 7 18.67 22.53 -33.61
N GLU A 8 18.82 23.78 -33.19
CA GLU A 8 18.70 24.16 -31.79
C GLU A 8 17.26 24.00 -31.27
N ILE A 9 16.26 24.43 -32.05
CA ILE A 9 14.83 24.24 -31.73
C ILE A 9 14.51 22.75 -31.57
N LYS A 10 15.01 21.88 -32.47
CA LYS A 10 14.80 20.43 -32.37
C LYS A 10 15.40 19.84 -31.09
N SER A 11 16.58 20.29 -30.68
CA SER A 11 17.21 19.86 -29.42
C SER A 11 16.38 20.25 -28.20
N TYR A 12 15.81 21.46 -28.17
CA TYR A 12 14.94 21.88 -27.06
C TYR A 12 13.61 21.11 -27.04
N ILE A 13 12.99 20.86 -28.20
CA ILE A 13 11.79 20.03 -28.28
C ILE A 13 12.07 18.62 -27.76
N PHE A 14 13.18 18.01 -28.19
CA PHE A 14 13.58 16.68 -27.70
C PHE A 14 13.79 16.68 -26.18
N LEU A 15 14.50 17.69 -25.65
CA LEU A 15 14.71 17.85 -24.21
C LEU A 15 13.38 17.93 -23.45
N ILE A 16 12.43 18.75 -23.90
CA ILE A 16 11.11 18.88 -23.28
C ILE A 16 10.36 17.54 -23.28
N VAL A 17 10.36 16.84 -24.42
CA VAL A 17 9.69 15.54 -24.53
C VAL A 17 10.33 14.52 -23.58
N ALA A 18 11.66 14.43 -23.55
CA ALA A 18 12.39 13.54 -22.65
C ALA A 18 12.11 13.85 -21.17
N MET A 19 12.05 15.14 -20.81
CA MET A 19 11.69 15.57 -19.45
C MET A 19 10.28 15.13 -19.05
N LEU A 20 9.29 15.33 -19.93
CA LEU A 20 7.92 14.90 -19.66
C LEU A 20 7.83 13.37 -19.51
N MET A 21 8.59 12.64 -20.32
CA MET A 21 8.67 11.17 -20.28
C MET A 21 9.42 10.63 -19.05
N ILE A 22 10.17 11.46 -18.32
CA ILE A 22 10.73 11.13 -17.00
C ILE A 22 9.75 11.54 -15.89
N ILE A 23 9.28 12.79 -15.92
CA ILE A 23 8.49 13.38 -14.83
C ILE A 23 7.13 12.70 -14.70
N ILE A 24 6.42 12.46 -15.81
CA ILE A 24 5.07 11.89 -15.77
C ILE A 24 5.11 10.46 -15.21
N PRO A 25 5.90 9.52 -15.75
CA PRO A 25 5.90 8.16 -15.22
C PRO A 25 6.42 8.08 -13.79
N SER A 26 7.44 8.87 -13.42
CA SER A 26 7.92 8.93 -12.03
C SER A 26 6.89 9.51 -11.06
N SER A 27 6.08 10.49 -11.50
CA SER A 27 4.97 11.03 -10.68
C SER A 27 3.87 9.98 -10.49
N LEU A 28 3.51 9.27 -11.56
CA LEU A 28 2.56 8.15 -11.49
C LEU A 28 3.09 7.00 -10.64
N PHE A 29 4.40 6.73 -10.70
CA PHE A 29 5.05 5.72 -9.86
C PHE A 29 4.87 6.07 -8.39
N ARG A 30 5.13 7.32 -8.00
CA ARG A 30 4.95 7.79 -6.62
C ARG A 30 3.50 7.72 -6.17
N LEU A 31 2.54 8.08 -7.03
CA LEU A 31 1.11 7.97 -6.71
C LEU A 31 0.69 6.50 -6.51
N GLY A 32 1.08 5.61 -7.41
CA GLY A 32 0.81 4.17 -7.28
C GLY A 32 1.47 3.56 -6.05
N SER A 33 2.68 4.04 -5.72
CA SER A 33 3.41 3.67 -4.51
C SER A 33 2.67 4.08 -3.25
N TYR A 34 2.20 5.33 -3.18
CA TYR A 34 1.47 5.87 -2.03
C TYR A 34 0.20 5.07 -1.72
N PHE A 35 -0.57 4.68 -2.74
CA PHE A 35 -1.79 3.90 -2.56
C PHE A 35 -1.56 2.57 -1.83
N PHE A 36 -0.40 1.96 -2.02
CA PHE A 36 -0.06 0.66 -1.45
C PHE A 36 0.93 0.76 -0.26
N TYR A 37 1.42 1.96 0.03
CA TYR A 37 2.43 2.23 1.07
C TYR A 37 1.97 1.73 2.44
N HIS A 38 0.74 2.07 2.84
CA HIS A 38 0.22 1.69 4.15
C HIS A 38 0.12 0.18 4.33
N GLN A 39 -0.37 -0.55 3.33
CA GLN A 39 -0.48 -2.02 3.40
C GLN A 39 0.92 -2.67 3.51
N GLN A 40 1.89 -2.17 2.75
CA GLN A 40 3.28 -2.65 2.82
C GLN A 40 3.93 -2.38 4.16
N GLU A 41 3.75 -1.18 4.71
CA GLU A 41 4.34 -0.78 5.97
C GLU A 41 3.80 -1.65 7.11
N GLN A 42 2.50 -1.94 7.14
CA GLN A 42 1.90 -2.83 8.13
C GLN A 42 2.49 -4.25 8.07
N ILE A 43 2.77 -4.77 6.86
CA ILE A 43 3.42 -6.08 6.71
C ILE A 43 4.87 -6.02 7.20
N LEU A 44 5.62 -4.98 6.85
CA LEU A 44 7.03 -4.83 7.27
C LEU A 44 7.17 -4.63 8.78
N LEU A 45 6.27 -3.88 9.42
CA LEU A 45 6.22 -3.71 10.89
C LEU A 45 5.91 -5.00 11.64
N LYS A 46 5.40 -6.00 10.92
CA LYS A 46 5.10 -7.35 11.41
C LYS A 46 6.01 -8.42 10.83
N LYS A 47 7.07 -8.01 10.15
CA LYS A 47 8.09 -8.92 9.63
C LYS A 47 8.66 -9.75 10.79
N GLY A 48 8.66 -11.08 10.65
CA GLY A 48 9.11 -11.98 11.72
C GLY A 48 8.16 -12.11 12.91
N VAL A 49 7.03 -11.39 12.93
CA VAL A 49 5.93 -11.55 13.89
C VAL A 49 4.91 -12.58 13.39
N SER A 50 5.13 -13.14 12.19
CA SER A 50 4.29 -14.20 11.64
C SER A 50 4.17 -15.41 12.56
N ASP A 51 5.23 -15.72 13.30
CA ASP A 51 5.19 -16.72 14.37
C ASP A 51 4.12 -16.33 15.39
N LEU A 52 4.17 -15.13 15.95
CA LEU A 52 3.19 -14.67 16.94
C LEU A 52 1.74 -14.57 16.45
N PHE A 53 1.54 -14.41 15.14
CA PHE A 53 0.23 -14.31 14.52
C PHE A 53 -0.35 -15.69 14.16
N LEU A 54 0.49 -16.68 13.83
CA LEU A 54 0.08 -18.04 13.46
C LEU A 54 0.24 -19.06 14.60
N ASN A 55 0.92 -18.69 15.69
CA ASN A 55 1.14 -19.53 16.86
C ASN A 55 -0.14 -19.87 17.64
N GLU A 56 -1.23 -19.14 17.43
CA GLU A 56 -2.48 -19.36 18.17
C GLU A 56 -3.32 -20.53 17.59
N ASN A 57 -2.78 -21.32 16.65
CA ASN A 57 -3.53 -22.33 15.86
C ASN A 57 -4.78 -21.72 15.20
N ILE A 58 -4.63 -20.50 14.67
CA ILE A 58 -5.67 -19.75 13.97
C ILE A 58 -5.23 -19.58 12.52
N ALA A 59 -6.00 -20.14 11.61
CA ALA A 59 -5.76 -20.03 10.18
C ALA A 59 -6.52 -18.83 9.58
N ILE A 60 -5.92 -18.18 8.59
CA ILE A 60 -6.54 -17.20 7.72
C ILE A 60 -7.10 -17.91 6.48
N ASN A 61 -8.22 -17.41 5.96
CA ASN A 61 -8.78 -17.84 4.68
C ASN A 61 -7.77 -17.74 3.53
N ASN A 62 -7.64 -18.78 2.71
CA ASN A 62 -6.76 -18.76 1.54
C ASN A 62 -7.17 -17.72 0.48
N ASN A 63 -8.43 -17.30 0.44
CA ASN A 63 -8.89 -16.26 -0.49
C ASN A 63 -8.20 -14.92 -0.23
N PHE A 64 -7.91 -14.61 1.04
CA PHE A 64 -7.17 -13.41 1.43
C PHE A 64 -5.79 -13.37 0.76
N PHE A 65 -5.01 -14.46 0.83
CA PHE A 65 -3.69 -14.52 0.21
C PHE A 65 -3.77 -14.40 -1.32
N LYS A 66 -4.79 -15.01 -1.94
CA LYS A 66 -5.03 -14.92 -3.39
C LYS A 66 -5.35 -13.48 -3.81
N THR A 67 -6.24 -12.79 -3.10
CA THR A 67 -6.61 -11.40 -3.41
C THR A 67 -5.40 -10.47 -3.25
N PHE A 68 -4.66 -10.59 -2.14
CA PHE A 68 -3.46 -9.77 -1.92
C PHE A 68 -2.44 -10.00 -3.03
N ASN A 69 -2.11 -11.26 -3.34
CA ASN A 69 -1.14 -11.61 -4.38
C ASN A 69 -1.56 -11.09 -5.77
N LYS A 70 -2.86 -11.12 -6.09
CA LYS A 70 -3.40 -10.57 -7.35
C LYS A 70 -3.24 -9.05 -7.41
N LYS A 71 -3.69 -8.32 -6.38
CA LYS A 71 -3.55 -6.85 -6.30
C LYS A 71 -2.07 -6.44 -6.33
N PHE A 72 -1.24 -7.11 -5.54
CA PHE A 72 0.21 -6.90 -5.48
C PHE A 72 0.86 -7.09 -6.85
N LYS A 73 0.58 -8.22 -7.54
CA LYS A 73 1.19 -8.52 -8.85
C LYS A 73 0.84 -7.46 -9.87
N PHE A 74 -0.43 -7.04 -9.92
CA PHE A 74 -0.90 -6.01 -10.84
C PHE A 74 -0.18 -4.67 -10.61
N ILE A 75 -0.14 -4.19 -9.36
CA ILE A 75 0.53 -2.92 -9.01
C ILE A 75 2.03 -3.01 -9.28
N PHE A 76 2.68 -4.11 -8.90
CA PHE A 76 4.11 -4.30 -9.13
C PHE A 76 4.48 -4.22 -10.62
N ILE A 77 3.67 -4.83 -11.50
CA ILE A 77 3.87 -4.76 -12.95
C ILE A 77 3.73 -3.33 -13.44
N ILE A 78 2.70 -2.59 -13.00
CA ILE A 78 2.52 -1.18 -13.37
C ILE A 78 3.72 -0.33 -12.94
N LEU A 79 4.15 -0.46 -11.69
CA LEU A 79 5.31 0.27 -11.18
C LEU A 79 6.60 -0.06 -11.95
N LEU A 80 6.78 -1.33 -12.34
CA LEU A 80 7.93 -1.75 -13.14
C LEU A 80 7.90 -1.13 -14.55
N ILE A 81 6.72 -1.06 -15.19
CA ILE A 81 6.55 -0.39 -16.49
C ILE A 81 6.85 1.10 -16.38
N LEU A 82 6.34 1.78 -15.35
CA LEU A 82 6.56 3.21 -15.14
C LEU A 82 8.05 3.52 -14.92
N MET A 83 8.72 2.75 -14.05
CA MET A 83 10.16 2.89 -13.80
C MET A 83 10.97 2.64 -15.09
N PHE A 84 10.62 1.60 -15.86
CA PHE A 84 11.29 1.30 -17.13
C PHE A 84 11.09 2.42 -18.17
N SER A 85 9.90 3.01 -18.24
CA SER A 85 9.63 4.17 -19.11
C SER A 85 10.50 5.37 -18.74
N SER A 86 10.58 5.72 -17.45
CA SER A 86 11.46 6.80 -16.97
C SER A 86 12.93 6.51 -17.28
N PHE A 87 13.36 5.27 -17.08
CA PHE A 87 14.73 4.83 -17.37
C PHE A 87 15.06 4.90 -18.87
N LEU A 88 14.14 4.51 -19.75
CA LEU A 88 14.32 4.58 -21.20
C LEU A 88 14.45 6.03 -21.66
N ALA A 89 13.62 6.94 -21.12
CA ALA A 89 13.70 8.37 -21.43
C ALA A 89 15.05 8.97 -20.98
N PHE A 90 15.54 8.57 -19.81
CA PHE A 90 16.88 8.91 -19.32
C PHE A 90 17.99 8.40 -20.26
N LEU A 91 17.91 7.14 -20.71
CA LEU A 91 18.88 6.55 -21.65
C LEU A 91 18.93 7.31 -22.96
N LEU A 92 17.77 7.64 -23.54
CA LEU A 92 17.67 8.41 -24.78
C LEU A 92 18.30 9.81 -24.63
N LEU A 93 18.05 10.47 -23.50
CA LEU A 93 18.63 11.77 -23.20
C LEU A 93 20.15 11.70 -23.04
N THR A 94 20.66 10.62 -22.45
CA THR A 94 22.11 10.40 -22.31
C THR A 94 22.78 10.12 -23.65
N ILE A 95 22.15 9.29 -24.50
CA ILE A 95 22.64 9.00 -25.85
C ILE A 95 22.71 10.28 -26.70
N ASP A 96 21.66 11.10 -26.64
CA ASP A 96 21.63 12.39 -27.35
C ASP A 96 22.72 13.36 -26.85
N LEU A 97 23.03 13.33 -25.56
CA LEU A 97 24.14 14.09 -24.96
C LEU A 97 25.50 13.66 -25.52
N LEU A 98 25.69 12.36 -25.78
CA LEU A 98 26.94 11.80 -26.30
C LEU A 98 27.12 12.02 -27.81
N ILE A 99 26.04 12.03 -28.58
CA ILE A 99 26.09 12.04 -30.05
C ILE A 99 25.94 13.46 -30.62
N THR A 100 25.07 14.29 -30.02
CA THR A 100 24.65 15.57 -30.63
C THR A 100 25.51 16.73 -30.13
N LYS A 101 26.10 17.49 -31.05
CA LYS A 101 26.70 18.80 -30.74
C LYS A 101 25.58 19.78 -30.40
N ASN A 102 25.46 20.12 -29.13
CA ASN A 102 24.44 21.05 -28.64
C ASN A 102 25.08 22.38 -28.22
N SER A 103 24.28 23.43 -28.08
CA SER A 103 24.73 24.65 -27.41
C SER A 103 25.10 24.37 -25.95
N TYR A 104 25.93 25.23 -25.36
CA TYR A 104 26.39 25.08 -23.97
C TYR A 104 25.21 24.96 -22.99
N ASN A 105 24.19 25.82 -23.15
CA ASN A 105 23.00 25.83 -22.30
C ASN A 105 22.19 24.53 -22.43
N ALA A 106 21.95 24.05 -23.65
CA ALA A 106 21.26 22.79 -23.89
C ALA A 106 22.03 21.60 -23.31
N THR A 107 23.35 21.60 -23.42
CA THR A 107 24.24 20.56 -22.86
C THR A 107 24.16 20.55 -21.33
N PHE A 108 24.27 21.72 -20.70
CA PHE A 108 24.19 21.88 -19.25
C PHE A 108 22.84 21.38 -18.69
N LEU A 109 21.73 21.77 -19.32
CA LEU A 109 20.40 21.30 -18.92
C LEU A 109 20.27 19.78 -19.06
N LYS A 110 20.73 19.20 -20.16
CA LYS A 110 20.73 17.74 -20.36
C LYS A 110 21.53 17.02 -19.26
N TYR A 111 22.68 17.55 -18.83
CA TYR A 111 23.43 16.96 -17.71
C TYR A 111 22.64 16.97 -16.39
N ILE A 112 22.00 18.09 -16.05
CA ILE A 112 21.16 18.18 -14.85
C ILE A 112 20.04 17.14 -14.90
N PHE A 113 19.35 17.01 -16.03
CA PHE A 113 18.27 16.03 -16.18
C PHE A 113 18.76 14.59 -16.19
N ALA A 114 19.94 14.31 -16.75
CA ALA A 114 20.55 12.99 -16.69
C ALA A 114 20.85 12.60 -15.23
N ILE A 115 21.49 13.48 -14.47
CA ILE A 115 21.80 13.26 -13.05
C ILE A 115 20.50 13.13 -12.23
N GLY A 116 19.52 14.00 -12.47
CA GLY A 116 18.21 13.91 -11.82
C GLY A 116 17.50 12.59 -12.12
N GLY A 117 17.54 12.14 -13.38
CA GLY A 117 16.95 10.89 -13.84
C GLY A 117 17.56 9.66 -13.17
N ILE A 118 18.89 9.59 -13.05
CA ILE A 118 19.54 8.45 -12.38
C ILE A 118 19.24 8.41 -10.88
N VAL A 119 19.19 9.58 -10.21
CA VAL A 119 18.79 9.66 -8.79
C VAL A 119 17.35 9.19 -8.62
N LEU A 120 16.42 9.63 -9.49
CA LEU A 120 15.03 9.19 -9.47
C LEU A 120 14.92 7.67 -9.67
N PHE A 121 15.64 7.12 -10.64
CA PHE A 121 15.67 5.68 -10.91
C PHE A 121 16.15 4.88 -9.70
N ILE A 122 17.21 5.33 -9.02
CA ILE A 122 17.72 4.67 -7.81
C ILE A 122 16.65 4.68 -6.71
N VAL A 123 15.96 5.81 -6.50
CA VAL A 123 14.88 5.91 -5.50
C VAL A 123 13.73 4.95 -5.82
N GLU A 124 13.31 4.88 -7.08
CA GLU A 124 12.26 3.97 -7.55
C GLU A 124 12.67 2.50 -7.41
N LEU A 125 13.93 2.17 -7.73
CA LEU A 125 14.49 0.84 -7.55
C LEU A 125 14.53 0.42 -6.08
N CYS A 126 15.00 1.30 -5.19
CA CYS A 126 14.97 1.07 -3.74
C CYS A 126 13.54 0.80 -3.25
N TYR A 127 12.56 1.52 -3.79
CA TYR A 127 11.15 1.26 -3.50
C TYR A 127 10.72 -0.14 -3.97
N LEU A 128 10.98 -0.51 -5.22
CA LEU A 128 10.65 -1.87 -5.72
C LEU A 128 11.30 -2.98 -4.90
N LEU A 129 12.56 -2.80 -4.45
CA LEU A 129 13.22 -3.75 -3.56
C LEU A 129 12.48 -3.89 -2.21
N ARG A 130 11.98 -2.78 -1.65
CA ARG A 130 11.11 -2.80 -0.46
C ARG A 130 9.81 -3.58 -0.75
N ILE A 131 9.17 -3.35 -1.88
CA ILE A 131 7.98 -4.10 -2.32
C ILE A 131 8.29 -5.61 -2.39
N MET A 132 9.44 -6.00 -2.95
CA MET A 132 9.87 -7.39 -3.01
C MET A 132 10.09 -8.00 -1.62
N SER A 133 10.63 -7.24 -0.66
CA SER A 133 10.75 -7.69 0.73
C SER A 133 9.38 -7.97 1.36
N VAL A 134 8.39 -7.12 1.10
CA VAL A 134 6.99 -7.33 1.57
C VAL A 134 6.44 -8.63 1.01
N ARG A 135 6.63 -8.89 -0.30
CA ARG A 135 6.18 -10.13 -0.93
C ARG A 135 6.80 -11.38 -0.31
N LYS A 136 8.10 -11.32 -0.03
CA LYS A 136 8.80 -12.44 0.63
C LYS A 136 8.17 -12.74 1.98
N GLU A 137 7.93 -11.71 2.78
CA GLU A 137 7.29 -11.86 4.09
C GLU A 137 5.87 -12.40 3.97
N PHE A 138 5.06 -11.84 3.08
CA PHE A 138 3.69 -12.29 2.85
C PHE A 138 3.63 -13.75 2.38
N LYS A 139 4.58 -14.19 1.55
CA LYS A 139 4.68 -15.60 1.14
C LYS A 139 5.02 -16.51 2.31
N ILE A 140 5.87 -16.06 3.25
CA ILE A 140 6.14 -16.81 4.49
C ILE A 140 4.84 -17.01 5.28
N TRP A 141 4.02 -15.96 5.39
CA TRP A 141 2.73 -16.05 6.07
C TRP A 141 1.80 -17.04 5.38
N GLU A 142 1.72 -16.99 4.05
CA GLU A 142 0.91 -17.94 3.26
C GLU A 142 1.35 -19.39 3.45
N MET A 143 2.67 -19.64 3.51
CA MET A 143 3.21 -20.99 3.73
C MET A 143 2.86 -21.49 5.14
N LYS A 144 3.20 -20.72 6.18
CA LYS A 144 2.89 -21.09 7.56
C LYS A 144 1.39 -21.30 7.79
N ASN A 145 0.55 -20.50 7.13
CA ASN A 145 -0.90 -20.66 7.20
C ASN A 145 -1.40 -22.00 6.61
N LYS A 146 -0.72 -22.53 5.59
CA LYS A 146 -1.06 -23.83 4.99
C LYS A 146 -0.64 -25.00 5.88
N ASP A 147 0.39 -24.82 6.69
CA ASP A 147 0.91 -25.84 7.62
C ASP A 147 0.01 -26.01 8.87
N LEU A 148 -0.96 -25.11 9.08
CA LEU A 148 -1.95 -25.16 10.15
C LEU A 148 -3.15 -26.06 9.79
N HIS A 149 -2.92 -27.37 9.63
CA HIS A 149 -3.94 -28.32 9.15
C HIS A 149 -5.18 -28.45 10.05
N ASP A 150 -5.03 -28.32 11.37
CA ASP A 150 -6.11 -28.50 12.37
C ASP A 150 -6.54 -27.17 13.03
N ALA A 151 -6.05 -26.04 12.52
CA ALA A 151 -6.39 -24.73 13.06
C ALA A 151 -7.82 -24.32 12.70
N SER A 152 -8.47 -23.64 13.64
CA SER A 152 -9.74 -22.98 13.33
C SER A 152 -9.48 -21.78 12.42
N LEU A 153 -10.32 -21.61 11.39
CA LEU A 153 -10.29 -20.37 10.61
C LEU A 153 -10.68 -19.20 11.50
N PHE A 154 -10.05 -18.04 11.31
CA PHE A 154 -10.35 -16.80 12.03
C PHE A 154 -11.85 -16.49 12.03
N GLU A 155 -12.51 -16.62 10.87
CA GLU A 155 -13.95 -16.44 10.75
C GLU A 155 -14.81 -17.47 11.49
N ASN A 156 -14.25 -18.62 11.86
CA ASN A 156 -14.93 -19.73 12.52
C ASN A 156 -14.56 -19.88 13.99
N LEU A 157 -13.75 -18.98 14.55
CA LEU A 157 -13.40 -19.02 15.95
C LEU A 157 -14.66 -19.01 16.82
N VAL A 158 -14.66 -19.83 17.87
CA VAL A 158 -15.73 -19.81 18.87
C VAL A 158 -15.60 -18.50 19.63
N THR A 159 -16.64 -17.68 19.54
CA THR A 159 -16.66 -16.35 20.14
C THR A 159 -17.78 -16.27 21.16
N GLU A 160 -17.50 -15.63 22.30
CA GLU A 160 -18.55 -15.26 23.23
C GLU A 160 -19.29 -14.03 22.71
N ARG A 161 -20.60 -13.95 22.98
CA ARG A 161 -21.39 -12.77 22.61
C ARG A 161 -20.88 -11.56 23.39
N ASN A 162 -20.34 -10.58 22.67
CA ASN A 162 -19.84 -9.35 23.26
C ASN A 162 -20.48 -8.11 22.62
N ASP A 163 -21.72 -7.84 23.03
CA ASP A 163 -22.51 -6.70 22.52
C ASP A 163 -21.84 -5.35 22.85
N ASP A 164 -21.04 -5.27 23.91
CA ASP A 164 -20.34 -4.05 24.29
C ASP A 164 -19.20 -3.72 23.33
N ILE A 165 -18.46 -4.74 22.86
CA ILE A 165 -17.47 -4.56 21.80
C ILE A 165 -18.15 -4.17 20.50
N LEU A 166 -19.25 -4.82 20.14
CA LEU A 166 -20.01 -4.44 18.95
C LEU A 166 -20.47 -2.98 19.00
N LYS A 167 -20.96 -2.50 20.15
CA LYS A 167 -21.34 -1.10 20.36
C LYS A 167 -20.15 -0.16 20.14
N ILE A 168 -18.94 -0.50 20.60
CA ILE A 168 -17.73 0.31 20.37
C ILE A 168 -17.47 0.48 18.86
N PHE A 169 -17.62 -0.58 18.07
CA PHE A 169 -17.44 -0.51 16.61
C PHE A 169 -18.60 0.18 15.87
N LEU A 170 -19.79 0.24 16.48
CA LEU A 170 -20.96 0.94 15.95
C LEU A 170 -21.00 2.44 16.29
N GLN A 171 -20.21 2.90 17.26
CA GLN A 171 -20.17 4.31 17.66
C GLN A 171 -19.82 5.21 16.47
N SER A 172 -20.53 6.33 16.37
CA SER A 172 -20.25 7.38 15.38
C SER A 172 -18.85 7.97 15.56
N TYR A 173 -18.42 8.11 16.83
CA TYR A 173 -17.05 8.43 17.17
C TYR A 173 -16.23 7.15 17.38
N PHE A 174 -15.47 6.78 16.36
CA PHE A 174 -14.50 5.69 16.42
C PHE A 174 -13.10 6.23 16.15
N GLU A 175 -12.25 6.14 17.17
CA GLU A 175 -10.84 6.48 17.11
C GLU A 175 -10.03 5.19 17.17
N MET A 176 -9.34 4.92 16.07
CA MET A 176 -8.34 3.85 16.02
C MET A 176 -6.97 4.47 16.31
N SER A 177 -6.28 3.97 17.32
CA SER A 177 -4.91 4.37 17.63
C SER A 177 -3.95 3.22 17.37
N ILE A 178 -2.98 3.42 16.49
CA ILE A 178 -1.91 2.46 16.19
C ILE A 178 -0.65 2.93 16.90
N THR A 179 -0.10 2.09 17.79
CA THR A 179 1.19 2.40 18.43
C THR A 179 2.34 1.79 17.62
N ILE A 180 3.20 2.64 17.09
CA ILE A 180 4.41 2.28 16.34
C ILE A 180 5.62 2.68 17.17
N THR A 181 6.62 1.81 17.27
CA THR A 181 7.90 2.14 17.91
C THR A 181 8.91 2.54 16.83
N ILE A 182 9.37 3.79 16.84
CA ILE A 182 10.42 4.30 15.95
C ILE A 182 11.56 4.82 16.83
N LEU A 183 12.79 4.31 16.65
CA LEU A 183 13.97 4.75 17.40
C LEU A 183 13.73 4.76 18.93
N ASN A 184 13.14 3.69 19.45
CA ASN A 184 12.71 3.52 20.86
C ASN A 184 11.58 4.45 21.35
N ASN A 185 11.10 5.38 20.53
CA ASN A 185 9.93 6.22 20.86
C ASN A 185 8.64 5.58 20.35
N LYS A 186 7.60 5.54 21.20
CA LYS A 186 6.26 5.09 20.83
C LYS A 186 5.47 6.28 20.26
N ILE A 187 5.09 6.19 18.99
CA ILE A 187 4.22 7.16 18.31
C ILE A 187 2.84 6.51 18.14
N SER A 188 1.80 7.22 18.55
CA SER A 188 0.41 6.79 18.38
C SER A 188 -0.22 7.53 17.20
N LEU A 189 -0.52 6.82 16.12
CA LEU A 189 -1.27 7.36 14.97
C LEU A 189 -2.76 7.18 15.19
N LYS A 190 -3.52 8.28 15.15
CA LYS A 190 -4.97 8.28 15.37
C LYS A 190 -5.71 8.40 14.03
N PHE A 191 -6.56 7.43 13.73
CA PHE A 191 -7.47 7.43 12.60
C PHE A 191 -8.90 7.63 13.09
N LYS A 192 -9.53 8.71 12.62
CA LYS A 192 -10.93 9.03 12.88
C LYS A 192 -11.77 8.71 11.63
N ASN A 193 -13.06 8.46 11.81
CA ASN A 193 -14.04 8.25 10.74
C ASN A 193 -13.72 7.09 9.77
N TRP A 194 -12.98 6.08 10.24
CA TRP A 194 -12.64 4.88 9.46
C TRP A 194 -13.87 4.25 8.79
N ARG A 195 -15.01 4.20 9.48
CA ARG A 195 -16.28 3.61 9.00
C ARG A 195 -16.81 4.30 7.75
N GLU A 196 -16.75 5.63 7.67
CA GLU A 196 -17.20 6.38 6.49
C GLU A 196 -16.30 6.12 5.28
N TRP A 197 -14.99 6.04 5.50
CA TRP A 197 -14.02 5.68 4.45
C TRP A 197 -14.27 4.25 3.93
N ILE A 198 -14.52 3.34 4.85
CA ILE A 198 -14.79 1.93 4.57
C ILE A 198 -16.13 1.74 3.82
N LEU A 199 -17.20 2.43 4.23
CA LEU A 199 -18.51 2.38 3.56
C LEU A 199 -18.49 2.96 2.12
N LYS A 200 -17.64 3.97 1.84
CA LYS A 200 -17.50 4.55 0.49
C LYS A 200 -16.82 3.61 -0.52
N SER A 201 -16.15 2.54 -0.07
CA SER A 201 -15.22 1.73 -0.87
C SER A 201 -15.86 0.56 -1.64
N GLY A 202 -17.19 0.43 -1.60
CA GLY A 202 -18.05 -0.47 -2.40
C GLY A 202 -17.40 -1.68 -3.11
N ARG A 203 -17.70 -2.90 -2.61
CA ARG A 203 -17.46 -4.24 -3.18
C ARG A 203 -16.10 -4.93 -2.96
N ASN A 204 -15.02 -4.23 -2.59
CA ASN A 204 -13.74 -4.87 -2.16
C ASN A 204 -13.55 -4.90 -0.63
N PHE A 205 -14.68 -4.80 0.06
CA PHE A 205 -14.82 -4.37 1.44
C PHE A 205 -14.50 -5.45 2.47
N ASP A 206 -15.05 -6.66 2.28
CA ASP A 206 -14.86 -7.77 3.21
C ASP A 206 -13.37 -8.08 3.33
N ASP A 207 -12.65 -8.01 2.22
CA ASP A 207 -11.21 -8.20 2.20
C ASP A 207 -10.48 -7.11 3.01
N GLU A 208 -10.77 -5.81 2.81
CA GLU A 208 -10.12 -4.69 3.53
C GLU A 208 -10.42 -4.64 5.03
N PHE A 209 -11.66 -4.95 5.39
CA PHE A 209 -12.04 -5.10 6.79
C PHE A 209 -11.33 -6.30 7.44
N TYR A 210 -11.21 -7.41 6.70
CA TYR A 210 -10.47 -8.59 7.13
C TYR A 210 -8.96 -8.33 7.25
N TYR A 211 -8.34 -7.61 6.28
CA TYR A 211 -6.96 -7.12 6.38
C TYR A 211 -6.78 -6.28 7.65
N PHE A 212 -7.72 -5.39 7.94
CA PHE A 212 -7.66 -4.55 9.13
C PHE A 212 -7.63 -5.41 10.40
N LEU A 213 -8.63 -6.26 10.62
CA LEU A 213 -8.77 -7.01 11.88
C LEU A 213 -7.56 -7.92 12.16
N ILE A 214 -7.12 -8.65 11.14
CA ILE A 214 -6.03 -9.61 11.23
C ILE A 214 -4.68 -8.91 11.44
N PHE A 215 -4.42 -7.80 10.74
CA PHE A 215 -3.15 -7.09 10.86
C PHE A 215 -3.08 -6.07 11.98
N ASN A 216 -4.10 -5.89 12.81
CA ASN A 216 -4.05 -4.80 13.76
C ASN A 216 -4.27 -5.21 15.22
N TYR A 217 -4.73 -6.44 15.49
CA TYR A 217 -5.24 -6.78 16.82
C TYR A 217 -4.30 -6.49 18.01
N LYS A 218 -3.00 -6.79 17.90
CA LYS A 218 -2.01 -6.62 18.99
C LYS A 218 -1.45 -5.20 19.17
N LYS A 219 -1.66 -4.27 18.22
CA LYS A 219 -1.04 -2.91 18.25
C LYS A 219 -2.02 -1.77 18.06
N VAL A 220 -3.30 -2.10 17.90
CA VAL A 220 -4.36 -1.14 17.64
C VAL A 220 -5.33 -1.14 18.78
N SER A 221 -5.45 0.03 19.41
CA SER A 221 -6.50 0.28 20.36
C SER A 221 -7.66 1.00 19.67
N ILE A 222 -8.88 0.54 19.87
CA ILE A 222 -10.08 1.22 19.41
C ILE A 222 -10.68 1.94 20.62
N ASN A 223 -10.86 3.25 20.50
CA ASN A 223 -11.29 4.14 21.58
C ASN A 223 -10.45 3.93 22.86
N GLY A 224 -9.14 3.73 22.68
CA GLY A 224 -8.18 3.52 23.78
C GLY A 224 -8.15 2.11 24.39
N LYS A 225 -8.95 1.15 23.87
CA LYS A 225 -8.98 -0.23 24.34
C LYS A 225 -8.34 -1.20 23.35
N LEU A 226 -7.52 -2.11 23.85
CA LEU A 226 -7.01 -3.26 23.08
C LEU A 226 -8.03 -4.40 23.15
N PHE A 227 -8.09 -5.20 22.08
CA PHE A 227 -9.03 -6.32 21.96
C PHE A 227 -8.27 -7.61 21.65
N SER A 228 -8.83 -8.73 22.10
CA SER A 228 -8.32 -10.07 21.81
C SER A 228 -8.61 -10.48 20.36
N ILE A 229 -8.00 -11.57 19.89
CA ILE A 229 -8.27 -12.05 18.53
C ILE A 229 -9.71 -12.57 18.39
N GLU A 230 -10.26 -13.14 19.46
CA GLU A 230 -11.63 -13.63 19.57
C GLU A 230 -12.63 -12.47 19.47
N ASP A 231 -12.33 -11.32 20.09
CA ASP A 231 -13.15 -10.11 19.98
C ASP A 231 -13.21 -9.62 18.52
N TYR A 232 -12.07 -9.61 17.83
CA TYR A 232 -12.03 -9.23 16.42
C TYR A 232 -12.72 -10.27 15.52
N ALA A 233 -12.64 -11.55 15.86
CA ALA A 233 -13.39 -12.61 15.17
C ALA A 233 -14.90 -12.43 15.35
N TYR A 234 -15.36 -12.09 16.56
CA TYR A 234 -16.76 -11.81 16.86
C TYR A 234 -17.28 -10.63 16.03
N ILE A 235 -16.48 -9.57 15.95
CA ILE A 235 -16.74 -8.38 15.14
C ILE A 235 -16.83 -8.74 13.65
N TYR A 236 -15.93 -9.59 13.13
CA TYR A 236 -15.98 -10.06 11.74
C TYR A 236 -17.22 -10.92 11.45
N GLN A 237 -17.57 -11.83 12.35
CA GLN A 237 -18.78 -12.66 12.25
C GLN A 237 -20.05 -11.80 12.24
N ASN A 238 -20.06 -10.70 12.98
CA ASN A 238 -21.17 -9.73 13.05
C ASN A 238 -21.02 -8.54 12.10
N ARG A 239 -20.10 -8.59 11.11
CA ARG A 239 -19.78 -7.47 10.22
C ARG A 239 -21.01 -6.86 9.52
N ASN A 240 -22.02 -7.68 9.21
CA ASN A 240 -23.26 -7.19 8.62
C ASN A 240 -23.94 -6.12 9.50
N LYS A 241 -23.86 -6.20 10.83
CA LYS A 241 -24.44 -5.17 11.72
C LYS A 241 -23.66 -3.86 11.67
N LEU A 242 -22.37 -3.91 11.37
CA LEU A 242 -21.51 -2.73 11.23
C LEU A 242 -21.80 -1.96 9.94
N PHE A 243 -22.36 -2.62 8.93
CA PHE A 243 -22.42 -2.06 7.57
C PHE A 243 -23.82 -2.07 6.95
N ASN A 244 -24.72 -2.97 7.37
CA ASN A 244 -26.16 -2.84 7.15
C ASN A 244 -26.74 -1.87 8.20
N ILE A 245 -26.41 -0.58 8.03
CA ILE A 245 -27.37 0.47 8.35
C ILE A 245 -28.10 0.73 7.04
N ASP A 246 -28.97 -0.20 6.62
CA ASP A 246 -29.91 0.12 5.56
C ASP A 246 -31.00 1.02 6.15
N GLN A 247 -31.16 2.17 5.50
CA GLN A 247 -32.43 2.81 5.17
C GLN A 247 -33.28 3.33 6.36
N PRO A 248 -33.76 4.58 6.29
CA PRO A 248 -34.66 5.11 7.30
C PRO A 248 -35.85 4.16 7.43
N GLN A 249 -36.08 3.67 8.65
CA GLN A 249 -37.33 3.06 9.03
C GLN A 249 -38.42 4.11 8.81
N GLU A 250 -39.13 4.02 7.69
CA GLU A 250 -40.44 4.64 7.55
C GLU A 250 -41.26 4.18 8.74
N GLN A 251 -41.58 5.16 9.57
CA GLN A 251 -42.35 5.00 10.78
C GLN A 251 -43.72 4.44 10.39
N SER A 252 -44.00 3.21 10.79
CA SER A 252 -45.37 2.75 10.92
C SER A 252 -46.02 3.54 12.07
N LYS A 253 -46.77 4.58 11.72
CA LYS A 253 -47.92 5.07 12.48
C LYS A 253 -49.03 5.44 11.51
#